data_AF-A0A3C1AA17-F1
#
_entry.id   AF-A0A3C1AA17-F1
#
_cell.length_a   1.000
_cell.length_b   1.000
_cell.length_c   1.000
_cell.angle_alpha   90.00
_cell.angle_beta   90.00
_cell.angle_gamma   90.00
#
_symmetry.space_group_name_H-M   'P 1'
#
loop_
_entity.id
_entity.type
_entity.pdbx_description
1 polymer ?
#
loop_
_entity_poly.entity_id
_entity_poly.type
_entity_poly.pdbx_seq_one_letter_code
_entity_poly.pdbx_strand_id
1 'polypeptide(L)'
;RKREDEIMKAEKAAKDLQKQRFGKDGDLFKKRQELVKPIQDKIYTAIEKIAQAKNYAMIFDKAGNVTVMYADAKYDISDEVLEEMGYSFNTRKNK
;
A
#
# COMPACT_ATOMS: atom_id res chain seq x y z
N ARG A 1 23.93 -7.89 -42.14
CA ARG A 1 24.22 -9.04 -41.26
C ARG A 1 24.85 -8.58 -39.94
N LYS A 2 26.16 -8.38 -39.78
CA LYS A 2 26.76 -7.95 -38.49
C LYS A 2 26.08 -6.74 -37.80
N ARG A 3 25.81 -5.66 -38.54
CA ARG A 3 25.09 -4.48 -38.00
C ARG A 3 23.65 -4.79 -37.58
N GLU A 4 22.95 -5.63 -38.32
CA GLU A 4 21.57 -6.04 -37.99
C GLU A 4 21.55 -6.92 -36.75
N ASP A 5 22.53 -7.83 -36.62
CA ASP A 5 22.69 -8.69 -35.45
C ASP A 5 23.02 -7.88 -34.19
N GLU A 6 23.86 -6.85 -34.31
CA GLU A 6 24.19 -5.91 -33.23
C GLU A 6 22.96 -5.11 -32.79
N ILE A 7 22.17 -4.60 -33.75
CA ILE A 7 20.92 -3.88 -33.47
C ILE A 7 19.92 -4.80 -32.76
N MET A 8 19.69 -6.01 -33.28
CA MET A 8 18.79 -6.98 -32.65
C MET A 8 19.21 -7.34 -31.22
N LYS A 9 20.53 -7.48 -30.98
CA LYS A 9 21.07 -7.75 -29.65
C LYS A 9 20.84 -6.57 -28.69
N ALA A 10 21.07 -5.34 -29.16
CA ALA A 10 20.83 -4.14 -28.38
C ALA A 10 19.34 -3.96 -28.03
N GLU A 11 18.44 -4.19 -28.99
CA GLU A 11 16.99 -4.13 -28.75
C GLU A 11 16.51 -5.17 -27.74
N LYS A 12 17.01 -6.41 -27.83
CA LYS A 12 16.69 -7.45 -26.86
C LYS A 12 17.17 -7.08 -25.46
N ALA A 13 18.42 -6.61 -25.34
CA ALA A 13 18.97 -6.17 -24.06
C ALA A 13 18.18 -5.00 -23.45
N ALA A 14 17.73 -4.04 -24.27
CA ALA A 14 16.91 -2.93 -23.84
C ALA A 14 15.54 -3.41 -23.31
N LYS A 15 14.88 -4.34 -24.02
CA LYS A 15 13.60 -4.93 -23.59
C LYS A 15 13.75 -5.73 -22.30
N ASP A 16 14.81 -6.52 -22.17
CA ASP A 16 15.09 -7.30 -20.97
C ASP A 16 15.35 -6.37 -19.78
N LEU A 17 16.12 -5.30 -19.97
CA LEU A 17 16.35 -4.28 -18.94
C LEU A 17 15.04 -3.58 -18.54
N GLN A 18 14.21 -3.21 -19.51
CA GLN A 18 12.91 -2.61 -19.23
C GLN A 18 12.03 -3.54 -18.39
N LYS A 19 12.00 -4.83 -18.71
CA LYS A 19 11.26 -5.84 -17.94
C LYS A 19 11.85 -6.04 -16.54
N GLN A 20 13.16 -6.00 -16.38
CA GLN A 20 13.82 -6.09 -15.08
C GLN A 20 13.52 -4.86 -14.20
N ARG A 21 13.43 -3.66 -14.79
CA ARG A 21 13.13 -2.44 -14.00
C ARG A 21 11.64 -2.26 -13.72
N PHE A 22 10.78 -2.50 -14.72
CA PHE A 22 9.37 -2.11 -14.72
C PHE A 22 8.38 -3.27 -14.96
N GLY A 23 8.87 -4.50 -15.10
CA GLY A 23 8.01 -5.69 -15.14
C GLY A 23 7.31 -5.92 -13.80
N LYS A 24 6.38 -6.89 -13.77
CA LYS A 24 5.56 -7.21 -12.60
C LYS A 24 6.38 -7.45 -11.32
N ASP A 25 7.53 -8.08 -11.44
CA ASP A 25 8.48 -8.34 -10.33
C ASP A 25 9.78 -7.55 -10.48
N GLY A 26 9.73 -6.46 -11.24
CA GLY A 26 10.87 -5.61 -11.50
C GLY A 26 11.26 -4.78 -10.28
N ASP A 27 12.39 -4.09 -10.41
CA ASP A 27 12.97 -3.30 -9.33
C ASP A 27 12.01 -2.23 -8.79
N LEU A 28 11.22 -1.60 -9.66
CA LEU A 28 10.23 -0.60 -9.25
C LEU A 28 9.17 -1.20 -8.30
N PHE A 29 8.65 -2.38 -8.65
CA PHE A 29 7.65 -3.06 -7.85
C PHE A 29 8.23 -3.47 -6.49
N LYS A 30 9.42 -4.07 -6.49
CA LYS A 30 10.14 -4.45 -5.27
C LYS A 30 10.41 -3.25 -4.38
N LYS A 31 10.89 -2.13 -4.96
CA LYS A 31 11.18 -0.92 -4.17
C LYS A 31 9.92 -0.31 -3.58
N ARG A 32 8.81 -0.31 -4.33
CA ARG A 32 7.51 0.11 -3.79
C ARG A 32 7.10 -0.79 -2.63
N GLN A 33 7.21 -2.12 -2.78
CA GLN A 33 6.86 -3.05 -1.72
C GLN A 33 7.73 -2.84 -0.48
N GLU A 34 9.05 -2.69 -0.64
CA GLU A 34 10.00 -2.42 0.45
C GLU A 34 9.63 -1.17 1.25
N LEU A 35 9.19 -0.10 0.57
CA LEU A 35 8.83 1.17 1.22
C LEU A 35 7.43 1.15 1.85
N VAL A 36 6.47 0.47 1.21
CA VAL A 36 5.07 0.45 1.65
C VAL A 36 4.85 -0.59 2.75
N LYS A 37 5.54 -1.73 2.71
CA LYS A 37 5.34 -2.83 3.65
C LYS A 37 5.51 -2.41 5.12
N PRO A 38 6.55 -1.67 5.53
CA PRO A 38 6.69 -1.21 6.91
C PRO A 38 5.55 -0.30 7.37
N ILE A 39 4.96 0.49 6.47
CA ILE A 39 3.82 1.36 6.78
C ILE A 39 2.56 0.51 6.97
N GLN A 40 2.34 -0.47 6.08
CA GLN A 40 1.25 -1.43 6.22
C GLN A 40 1.35 -2.20 7.54
N ASP A 41 2.55 -2.67 7.91
CA ASP A 41 2.75 -3.41 9.15
C ASP A 41 2.42 -2.56 10.38
N LYS A 42 2.80 -1.27 10.39
CA LYS A 42 2.38 -0.33 11.46
C LYS A 42 0.87 -0.16 11.54
N ILE A 43 0.20 -0.02 10.39
CA ILE A 43 -1.26 0.08 10.32
C ILE A 43 -1.92 -1.18 10.88
N TYR A 44 -1.45 -2.37 10.48
CA TYR A 44 -1.99 -3.64 10.97
C TYR A 44 -1.85 -3.78 12.48
N THR A 45 -0.68 -3.45 13.04
CA THR A 45 -0.48 -3.47 14.49
C THR A 45 -1.41 -2.51 15.23
N ALA A 46 -1.62 -1.30 14.70
CA ALA A 46 -2.53 -0.34 15.30
C ALA A 46 -4.00 -0.82 15.25
N ILE A 47 -4.43 -1.34 14.09
CA ILE A 47 -5.76 -1.95 13.90
C ILE A 47 -5.97 -3.10 14.90
N GLU A 48 -4.99 -4.00 15.06
CA GLU A 48 -5.09 -5.15 15.97
C GLU A 48 -5.27 -4.71 17.42
N LYS A 49 -4.48 -3.74 17.89
CA LYS A 49 -4.60 -3.21 19.24
C LYS A 49 -5.97 -2.58 19.50
N ILE A 50 -6.47 -1.77 18.56
CA ILE A 50 -7.78 -1.12 18.66
C ILE A 50 -8.89 -2.19 18.64
N ALA A 51 -8.78 -3.19 17.76
CA ALA A 51 -9.73 -4.29 17.68
C ALA A 51 -9.85 -5.05 19.00
N GLN A 52 -8.72 -5.37 19.63
CA GLN A 52 -8.70 -6.06 20.93
C GLN A 52 -9.23 -5.17 22.05
N ALA A 53 -8.80 -3.90 22.12
CA ALA A 53 -9.23 -2.96 23.16
C ALA A 53 -10.74 -2.66 23.12
N LYS A 54 -11.32 -2.59 21.91
CA LYS A 54 -12.73 -2.26 21.69
C LYS A 54 -13.61 -3.48 21.38
N ASN A 55 -13.04 -4.69 21.41
CA ASN A 55 -13.72 -5.95 21.12
C ASN A 55 -14.39 -5.98 19.72
N TYR A 56 -13.72 -5.43 18.70
CA TYR A 56 -14.20 -5.55 17.33
C TYR A 56 -13.97 -6.98 16.81
N ALA A 57 -15.03 -7.60 16.30
CA ALA A 57 -14.93 -8.91 15.68
C ALA A 57 -14.28 -8.83 14.29
N MET A 58 -14.52 -7.76 13.54
CA MET A 58 -14.05 -7.56 12.17
C MET A 58 -13.86 -6.06 11.90
N ILE A 59 -12.86 -5.72 11.08
CA ILE A 59 -12.61 -4.37 10.58
C ILE A 59 -12.53 -4.47 9.05
N PHE A 60 -13.24 -3.59 8.35
CA PHE A 60 -13.31 -3.57 6.90
C PHE A 60 -12.64 -2.33 6.34
N ASP A 61 -11.82 -2.52 5.29
CA ASP A 61 -11.32 -1.41 4.49
C ASP A 61 -12.42 -0.94 3.52
N LYS A 62 -12.88 0.29 3.72
CA LYS A 62 -13.91 0.94 2.87
C LYS A 62 -13.44 1.17 1.44
N ALA A 63 -12.14 1.36 1.22
CA ALA A 63 -11.56 1.56 -0.11
C ALA A 63 -11.24 0.24 -0.82
N GLY A 64 -11.31 -0.88 -0.10
CA GLY A 64 -11.01 -2.21 -0.61
C GLY A 64 -12.11 -2.79 -1.51
N ASN A 65 -11.89 -4.03 -1.94
CA ASN A 65 -12.82 -4.76 -2.82
C ASN A 65 -14.03 -5.37 -2.08
N VAL A 66 -14.19 -5.09 -0.78
CA VAL A 66 -15.35 -5.57 -0.01
C VAL A 66 -16.55 -4.68 -0.31
N THR A 67 -17.67 -5.29 -0.68
CA THR A 67 -18.92 -4.55 -0.90
C THR A 67 -19.54 -4.17 0.44
N VAL A 68 -19.16 -3.00 0.97
CA VAL A 68 -19.81 -2.38 2.12
C VAL A 68 -20.97 -1.53 1.62
N MET A 69 -22.20 -2.03 1.76
CA MET A 69 -23.41 -1.34 1.28
C MET A 69 -23.71 -0.07 2.10
N TYR A 70 -23.45 -0.12 3.41
CA TYR A 70 -23.65 0.99 4.33
C TYR A 70 -22.73 0.82 5.55
N ALA A 71 -22.14 1.92 6.00
CA ALA A 71 -21.39 2.00 7.26
C ALA A 71 -21.70 3.35 7.94
N ASP A 72 -22.11 3.29 9.20
CA ASP A 72 -22.33 4.50 10.01
C ASP A 72 -20.96 5.10 10.39
N ALA A 73 -20.80 6.42 10.17
CA ALA A 73 -19.55 7.14 10.38
C ALA A 73 -19.02 7.04 11.83
N LYS A 74 -19.89 6.78 12.80
CA LYS A 74 -19.47 6.59 14.20
C LYS A 74 -18.64 5.32 14.43
N TYR A 75 -18.63 4.40 13.47
CA TYR A 75 -17.80 3.18 13.49
C TYR A 75 -16.54 3.31 12.61
N ASP A 76 -16.30 4.47 12.02
CA ASP A 76 -15.05 4.76 11.33
C ASP A 76 -13.95 5.03 12.37
N ILE A 77 -12.96 4.13 12.42
CA ILE A 77 -11.84 4.20 13.35
C ILE A 77 -10.55 4.73 12.69
N SER A 78 -10.64 5.28 11.48
CA SER A 78 -9.46 5.73 10.72
C SER A 78 -8.60 6.73 11.52
N ASP A 79 -9.23 7.68 12.20
CA ASP A 79 -8.53 8.68 13.03
C ASP A 79 -7.86 8.00 14.24
N GLU A 80 -8.53 7.04 14.88
CA GLU A 80 -7.98 6.31 16.03
C GLU A 80 -6.75 5.47 15.64
N VAL A 81 -6.79 4.85 14.45
CA VAL A 81 -5.65 4.11 13.90
C VAL A 81 -4.45 5.03 13.69
N LEU A 82 -4.68 6.25 13.18
CA LEU A 82 -3.62 7.26 13.02
C LEU A 82 -3.06 7.71 14.36
N GLU A 83 -3.92 7.93 15.36
CA GLU A 83 -3.52 8.29 16.72
C GLU A 83 -2.68 7.18 17.39
N GLU A 84 -3.09 5.92 17.28
CA GLU A 84 -2.34 4.76 17.79
C GLU A 84 -0.97 4.60 17.11
N MET A 85 -0.87 5.00 15.84
CA MET A 85 0.40 5.06 15.12
C MET A 85 1.28 6.27 15.51
N GLY A 86 0.79 7.15 16.40
CA GLY A 86 1.48 8.34 16.87
C GLY A 86 1.35 9.56 15.95
N TYR A 87 0.44 9.51 14.98
CA TYR A 87 0.14 10.64 14.10
C TYR A 87 -1.04 11.41 14.66
N SER A 88 -0.78 12.59 15.23
CA SER A 88 -1.87 13.53 15.55
C SER A 88 -2.15 14.40 14.33
N PHE A 89 -3.30 14.18 13.70
CA PHE A 89 -3.84 15.17 12.77
C PHE A 89 -4.46 16.30 13.60
N ASN A 90 -3.87 17.48 13.49
CA ASN A 90 -4.36 18.71 14.14
C ASN A 90 -5.62 19.27 13.42
N THR A 91 -6.57 18.41 13.10
CA THR A 91 -7.77 18.76 12.33
C THR A 91 -9.04 18.61 13.15
N ARG A 92 -9.10 19.28 14.32
CA ARG A 92 -10.31 19.94 14.88
C ARG A 92 -9.92 21.12 15.79
N LYS A 93 -9.03 22.02 15.33
CA LYS A 93 -9.11 23.42 15.76
C LYS A 93 -10.12 24.12 14.83
N ASN A 94 -11.36 24.20 15.30
CA ASN A 94 -12.41 25.19 14.99
C ASN A 94 -13.77 24.57 14.63
N LYS A 95 -14.69 24.77 15.58
CA LYS A 95 -16.16 24.72 15.54
C LYS A 95 -16.81 23.35 15.45
#